data_AF-A0A127JVV9-F1
#
_entry.id   AF-A0A127JVV9-F1
#
_cell.length_a   1.000
_cell.length_b   1.000
_cell.length_c   1.000
_cell.angle_alpha   90.00
_cell.angle_beta   90.00
_cell.angle_gamma   90.00
#
_symmetry.space_group_name_H-M   'P 1'
#
loop_
_entity.id
_entity.type
_entity.pdbx_description
1 polymer ?
#
loop_
_entity_poly.entity_id
_entity_poly.type
_entity_poly.pdbx_seq_one_letter_code
_entity_poly.pdbx_strand_id
1 'polypeptide(L)'
;MDTAMNRQSEIASLYSNLRQKSVVVLIVLALSWIFVIWSLYISRKTGTDWFSRSGSIMGLAGAACTFRLSGVLQGSLVTALRHNLSTLSRELEIFLDPEGTYKLALYLSYLTGIVGTVIWGYGDKLLQLFFPS
;
A
#
# COMPACT_ATOMS: atom_id res chain seq x y z
N MET A 1 24.60 -28.61 -11.92
CA MET A 1 23.12 -28.69 -12.03
C MET A 1 22.45 -28.14 -10.77
N ASP A 2 23.06 -28.32 -9.59
CA ASP A 2 22.52 -27.88 -8.29
C ASP A 2 22.42 -26.36 -8.09
N THR A 3 23.34 -25.57 -8.67
CA THR A 3 23.34 -24.10 -8.56
C THR A 3 22.24 -23.42 -9.38
N ALA A 4 21.66 -24.10 -10.38
CA ALA A 4 20.52 -23.57 -11.13
C ALA A 4 19.19 -23.88 -10.40
N MET A 5 19.10 -25.06 -9.79
CA MET A 5 17.92 -25.48 -9.03
C MET A 5 17.73 -24.67 -7.73
N ASN A 6 18.82 -24.38 -6.99
CA ASN A 6 18.77 -23.52 -5.80
C ASN A 6 18.35 -22.07 -6.11
N ARG A 7 18.74 -21.53 -7.27
CA ARG A 7 18.35 -20.17 -7.67
C ARG A 7 16.87 -20.06 -7.99
N GLN A 8 16.30 -21.08 -8.63
CA GLN A 8 14.88 -21.07 -8.99
C GLN A 8 13.98 -21.12 -7.73
N SER A 9 14.39 -21.87 -6.70
CA SER A 9 13.66 -21.95 -5.43
C SER A 9 13.78 -20.66 -4.61
N GLU A 10 14.95 -20.01 -4.60
CA GLU A 10 15.15 -18.70 -3.95
C GLU A 10 14.24 -17.63 -4.58
N ILE A 11 14.21 -17.54 -5.91
CA ILE A 11 13.36 -16.60 -6.64
C ILE A 11 11.88 -16.85 -6.31
N ALA A 12 11.42 -18.11 -6.36
CA ALA A 12 10.03 -18.46 -6.03
C ALA A 12 9.65 -18.10 -4.57
N SER A 13 10.60 -18.24 -3.64
CA SER A 13 10.41 -17.87 -2.24
C SER A 13 10.28 -16.36 -2.05
N LEU A 14 11.05 -15.57 -2.81
CA LEU A 14 10.96 -14.11 -2.81
C LEU A 14 9.61 -13.64 -3.35
N TYR A 15 9.15 -14.21 -4.46
CA TYR A 15 7.83 -13.91 -5.04
C TYR A 15 6.68 -14.19 -4.06
N SER A 16 6.69 -15.35 -3.40
CA SER A 16 5.63 -15.69 -2.45
C SER A 16 5.62 -14.73 -1.24
N ASN A 17 6.80 -14.30 -0.75
CA ASN A 17 6.91 -13.33 0.33
C ASN A 17 6.40 -11.94 -0.07
N LEU A 18 6.79 -11.46 -1.26
CA LEU A 18 6.34 -10.19 -1.83
C LEU A 18 4.83 -10.17 -2.03
N ARG A 19 4.27 -11.25 -2.59
CA ARG A 19 2.83 -11.42 -2.79
C ARG A 19 2.08 -11.43 -1.46
N GLN A 20 2.56 -12.19 -0.47
CA GLN A 20 1.94 -12.23 0.86
C GLN A 20 1.91 -10.85 1.52
N LYS A 21 3.02 -10.11 1.49
CA LYS A 21 3.10 -8.74 2.02
C LYS A 21 2.15 -7.79 1.29
N SER A 22 2.07 -7.90 -0.04
CA SER A 22 1.17 -7.08 -0.85
C SER A 22 -0.29 -7.35 -0.54
N VAL A 23 -0.68 -8.62 -0.34
CA VAL A 23 -2.05 -8.99 0.07
C VAL A 23 -2.40 -8.42 1.44
N VAL A 24 -1.48 -8.49 2.41
CA VAL A 24 -1.70 -7.90 3.75
C VAL A 24 -1.90 -6.39 3.65
N VAL A 25 -1.09 -5.70 2.84
CA VAL A 25 -1.29 -4.27 2.57
C VAL A 25 -2.66 -4.00 1.98
N LEU A 26 -3.09 -4.75 0.96
CA LEU A 26 -4.41 -4.58 0.36
C LEU A 26 -5.55 -4.78 1.37
N ILE A 27 -5.44 -5.75 2.28
CA ILE A 27 -6.42 -5.96 3.35
C ILE A 27 -6.48 -4.75 4.29
N VAL A 28 -5.33 -4.22 4.73
CA VAL A 28 -5.28 -3.03 5.59
C VAL A 28 -5.91 -1.81 4.90
N LEU A 29 -5.61 -1.60 3.62
CA LEU A 29 -6.21 -0.53 2.84
C LEU A 29 -7.73 -0.72 2.73
N ALA A 30 -8.21 -1.92 2.39
CA ALA A 30 -9.63 -2.21 2.30
C ALA A 30 -10.37 -1.94 3.62
N LEU A 31 -9.79 -2.36 4.76
CA LEU A 31 -10.35 -2.08 6.08
C LEU A 31 -10.39 -0.57 6.38
N SER A 32 -9.38 0.19 5.95
CA SER A 32 -9.38 1.65 6.12
C SER A 32 -10.52 2.32 5.35
N TRP A 33 -10.79 1.87 4.12
CA TRP A 33 -11.91 2.36 3.31
C TRP A 33 -13.26 2.02 3.92
N ILE A 34 -13.43 0.78 4.40
CA ILE A 34 -14.66 0.35 5.10
C ILE A 34 -14.88 1.21 6.34
N PHE A 35 -13.82 1.46 7.11
CA PHE A 35 -13.90 2.28 8.32
C PHE A 35 -14.33 3.72 8.02
N VAL A 36 -13.84 4.31 6.92
CA VAL A 36 -14.26 5.65 6.47
C VAL A 36 -15.73 5.69 6.06
N ILE A 37 -16.21 4.69 5.31
CA ILE A 37 -17.63 4.60 4.91
C ILE A 37 -18.53 4.47 6.14
N TRP A 38 -18.14 3.61 7.08
CA TRP A 38 -18.83 3.45 8.35
C TRP A 38 -18.85 4.75 9.15
N SER A 39 -17.72 5.44 9.23
CA SER A 39 -17.58 6.72 9.93
C SER A 39 -18.45 7.81 9.31
N LEU A 40 -18.51 7.87 7.98
CA LEU A 40 -19.40 8.77 7.24
C LEU A 40 -20.87 8.55 7.63
N TYR A 41 -21.30 7.30 7.72
CA TYR A 41 -22.66 6.96 8.13
C TYR A 41 -22.98 7.42 9.57
N ILE A 42 -22.05 7.19 10.52
CA ILE A 42 -22.22 7.61 11.91
C ILE A 42 -22.22 9.14 12.03
N SER A 43 -21.28 9.84 11.38
CA SER A 43 -21.20 11.30 11.39
C SER A 43 -22.52 11.92 10.94
N ARG A 44 -23.15 11.38 9.89
CA ARG A 44 -24.44 11.89 9.40
C ARG A 44 -25.57 11.71 10.39
N LYS A 45 -25.60 10.61 11.16
CA LYS A 45 -26.68 10.36 12.12
C LYS A 45 -26.52 11.09 13.43
N THR A 46 -25.27 11.30 13.86
CA THR A 46 -24.96 11.83 15.19
C THR A 46 -24.49 13.28 15.18
N GLY A 47 -24.20 13.84 14.01
CA GLY A 47 -23.65 15.19 13.87
C GLY A 47 -22.24 15.35 14.44
N THR A 48 -21.52 14.24 14.67
CA THR A 48 -20.18 14.24 15.26
C THR A 48 -19.10 14.10 14.19
N ASP A 49 -17.92 14.68 14.41
CA ASP A 49 -16.84 14.78 13.40
C ASP A 49 -16.00 13.50 13.19
N TRP A 50 -16.61 12.32 13.37
CA TRP A 50 -15.93 11.04 13.18
C TRP A 50 -15.39 10.87 11.75
N PHE A 51 -16.07 11.43 10.74
CA PHE A 51 -15.65 11.36 9.34
C PHE A 51 -14.25 11.97 9.13
N SER A 52 -14.02 13.20 9.60
CA SER A 52 -12.71 13.86 9.51
C SER A 52 -11.62 13.05 10.25
N ARG A 53 -11.94 12.51 11.43
CA ARG A 53 -11.01 11.65 12.20
C ARG A 53 -10.66 10.36 11.46
N SER A 54 -11.62 9.74 10.77
CA SER A 54 -11.37 8.53 9.98
C SER A 54 -10.42 8.80 8.80
N GLY A 55 -10.42 10.02 8.26
CA GLY A 55 -9.45 10.46 7.26
C GLY A 55 -8.00 10.38 7.76
N SER A 56 -7.74 10.79 9.00
CA SER A 56 -6.39 10.73 9.57
C SER A 56 -5.87 9.30 9.70
N ILE A 57 -6.73 8.37 10.11
CA ILE A 57 -6.40 6.95 10.23
C ILE A 57 -6.13 6.35 8.84
N MET A 58 -6.99 6.67 7.86
CA MET A 58 -6.82 6.26 6.47
C MET A 58 -5.51 6.82 5.87
N GLY A 59 -5.21 8.09 6.11
CA GLY A 59 -3.98 8.75 5.66
C GLY A 59 -2.74 8.09 6.23
N LEU A 60 -2.72 7.82 7.55
CA LEU A 60 -1.63 7.11 8.22
C LEU A 60 -1.46 5.68 7.71
N ALA A 61 -2.56 4.95 7.49
CA ALA A 61 -2.51 3.60 6.93
C ALA A 61 -1.89 3.62 5.53
N GLY A 62 -2.34 4.53 4.66
CA GLY A 62 -1.78 4.72 3.32
C GLY A 62 -0.28 5.02 3.36
N ALA A 63 0.14 5.99 4.17
CA ALA A 63 1.54 6.35 4.33
C ALA A 63 2.39 5.19 4.85
N ALA A 64 1.94 4.50 5.90
CA ALA A 64 2.65 3.35 6.48
C ALA A 64 2.80 2.20 5.47
N CYS A 65 1.76 1.91 4.70
CA CYS A 65 1.80 0.91 3.64
C CYS A 65 2.76 1.31 2.52
N THR A 66 2.75 2.57 2.08
CA THR A 66 3.70 3.10 1.09
C THR A 66 5.14 2.98 1.56
N PHE A 67 5.46 3.39 2.80
CA PHE A 67 6.81 3.27 3.34
C PHE A 67 7.25 1.81 3.47
N ARG A 68 6.37 0.90 3.91
CA ARG A 68 6.69 -0.53 3.98
C ARG A 68 6.99 -1.12 2.60
N LEU A 69 6.14 -0.85 1.60
CA LEU A 69 6.35 -1.37 0.24
C LEU A 69 7.61 -0.79 -0.40
N SER A 70 7.86 0.51 -0.22
CA SER A 70 9.05 1.19 -0.74
C SER A 70 10.33 0.71 -0.06
N GLY A 71 10.29 0.47 1.26
CA GLY A 71 11.44 -0.07 2.00
C GLY A 71 11.81 -1.48 1.57
N VAL A 72 10.82 -2.33 1.26
CA VAL A 72 11.06 -3.67 0.70
C VAL A 72 11.73 -3.58 -0.67
N LEU A 73 11.26 -2.68 -1.54
CA LEU A 73 11.85 -2.43 -2.86
C LEU A 73 13.30 -1.97 -2.72
N GLN A 74 13.54 -0.92 -1.94
CA GLN A 74 14.87 -0.33 -1.76
C GLN A 74 15.87 -1.31 -1.13
N GLY A 75 15.47 -2.03 -0.07
CA GLY A 75 16.34 -3.02 0.57
C GLY A 75 16.75 -4.14 -0.37
N SER A 76 15.85 -4.53 -1.28
CA SER A 76 16.16 -5.54 -2.28
C SER A 76 17.08 -5.01 -3.39
N LEU A 77 16.89 -3.76 -3.85
CA LEU A 77 17.83 -3.10 -4.78
C LEU A 77 19.24 -2.99 -4.19
N VAL A 78 19.36 -2.59 -2.92
CA VAL A 78 20.66 -2.45 -2.24
C VAL A 78 21.36 -3.81 -2.12
N THR A 79 20.60 -4.88 -1.87
CA THR A 79 21.15 -6.25 -1.80
C THR A 79 21.66 -6.69 -3.17
N ALA A 80 20.91 -6.43 -4.25
CA ALA A 80 21.32 -6.72 -5.61
C ALA A 80 22.57 -5.93 -6.04
N LEU A 81 22.65 -4.64 -5.69
CA LEU A 81 23.82 -3.78 -5.96
C LEU A 81 25.09 -4.29 -5.26
N ARG A 82 24.99 -4.80 -4.03
CA ARG A 82 26.13 -5.33 -3.27
C ARG A 82 26.69 -6.65 -3.84
N HIS A 83 25.90 -7.41 -4.59
CA HIS A 83 26.29 -8.70 -5.15
C HIS A 83 26.94 -8.65 -6.55
N ASN A 84 27.33 -7.46 -7.02
CA ASN A 84 28.22 -7.24 -8.17
C ASN A 84 27.67 -7.71 -9.55
N LEU A 85 26.80 -6.87 -10.15
CA LEU A 85 26.59 -6.54 -11.58
C LEU A 85 26.62 -7.60 -12.73
N SER A 86 26.83 -8.91 -12.54
CA SER A 86 26.74 -9.90 -13.64
C SER A 86 25.40 -10.65 -13.73
N THR A 87 24.56 -10.60 -12.70
CA THR A 87 23.22 -11.21 -12.64
C THR A 87 22.09 -10.24 -13.00
N LEU A 88 22.46 -9.10 -13.59
CA LEU A 88 21.62 -7.93 -13.80
C LEU A 88 20.39 -8.14 -14.69
N SER A 89 20.36 -9.10 -15.63
CA SER A 89 19.17 -9.17 -16.50
C SER A 89 17.95 -9.73 -15.78
N ARG A 90 18.08 -10.79 -14.97
CA ARG A 90 16.89 -11.52 -14.50
C ARG A 90 16.31 -10.97 -13.21
N GLU A 91 17.13 -10.64 -12.21
CA GLU A 91 16.64 -9.97 -11.00
C GLU A 91 16.15 -8.55 -11.30
N LEU A 92 16.82 -7.82 -12.20
CA LEU A 92 16.36 -6.51 -12.60
C LEU A 92 15.10 -6.57 -13.47
N GLU A 93 14.89 -7.62 -14.29
CA GLU A 93 13.61 -7.86 -15.00
C GLU A 93 12.48 -8.22 -14.01
N ILE A 94 12.78 -8.97 -12.94
CA ILE A 94 11.88 -9.22 -11.81
C ILE A 94 11.55 -7.93 -11.03
N PHE A 95 12.50 -6.99 -10.92
CA PHE A 95 12.33 -5.68 -10.29
C PHE A 95 11.77 -4.59 -11.20
N LEU A 96 11.94 -4.70 -12.53
CA LEU A 96 11.40 -3.77 -13.53
C LEU A 96 9.94 -4.11 -13.87
N ASP A 97 9.55 -5.38 -13.76
CA ASP A 97 8.15 -5.80 -13.88
C ASP A 97 7.63 -6.44 -12.59
N PRO A 98 7.54 -5.67 -11.48
CA PRO A 98 6.96 -6.19 -10.26
C PRO A 98 5.53 -6.64 -10.55
N GLU A 99 5.16 -7.81 -10.02
CA GLU A 99 3.84 -8.42 -10.21
C GLU A 99 2.73 -7.37 -10.06
N GLY A 100 1.70 -7.45 -10.91
CA GLY A 100 0.60 -6.49 -10.91
C GLY A 100 0.00 -6.24 -9.52
N THR A 101 0.01 -7.24 -8.64
CA THR A 101 -0.43 -7.13 -7.24
C THR A 101 0.38 -6.13 -6.42
N TYR A 102 1.71 -6.10 -6.57
CA TYR A 102 2.57 -5.15 -5.86
C TYR A 102 2.37 -3.73 -6.39
N LYS A 103 2.34 -3.56 -7.72
CA LYS A 103 2.05 -2.26 -8.36
C LYS A 103 0.68 -1.72 -7.92
N LEU A 104 -0.33 -2.59 -7.90
CA LEU A 104 -1.67 -2.27 -7.42
C LEU A 104 -1.66 -1.87 -5.95
N ALA A 105 -1.02 -2.65 -5.08
CA ALA A 105 -0.93 -2.35 -3.64
C ALA A 105 -0.23 -1.01 -3.39
N LEU A 106 0.85 -0.72 -4.13
CA LEU A 106 1.58 0.54 -4.03
C LEU A 106 0.72 1.72 -4.48
N TYR A 107 0.08 1.61 -5.65
CA TYR A 107 -0.81 2.65 -6.16
C TYR A 107 -1.98 2.93 -5.22
N LEU A 108 -2.62 1.87 -4.71
CA LEU A 108 -3.70 2.00 -3.75
C LEU A 108 -3.22 2.58 -2.41
N SER A 109 -1.99 2.32 -1.99
CA SER A 109 -1.42 2.92 -0.78
C SER A 109 -1.28 4.44 -0.93
N TYR A 110 -0.73 4.90 -2.06
CA TYR A 110 -0.65 6.33 -2.39
C TYR A 110 -2.03 6.98 -2.46
N LEU A 111 -2.95 6.37 -3.22
CA LEU A 111 -4.32 6.87 -3.36
C LEU A 111 -5.02 6.96 -2.00
N THR A 112 -4.90 5.93 -1.17
CA THR A 112 -5.49 5.89 0.17
C THR A 112 -4.90 6.98 1.07
N GLY A 113 -3.58 7.20 1.01
CA GLY A 113 -2.92 8.28 1.73
C GLY A 113 -3.42 9.66 1.34
N ILE A 114 -3.54 9.92 0.03
CA ILE A 114 -4.04 11.20 -0.51
C ILE A 114 -5.51 11.41 -0.11
N VAL A 115 -6.37 10.42 -0.35
CA VAL A 115 -7.80 10.50 0.00
C VAL A 115 -7.99 10.69 1.50
N GLY A 116 -7.26 9.93 2.32
CA GLY A 116 -7.30 10.09 3.77
C GLY A 116 -6.88 11.49 4.23
N THR A 117 -5.84 12.06 3.61
CA THR A 117 -5.39 13.43 3.90
C THR A 117 -6.45 14.47 3.53
N VAL A 118 -7.13 14.30 2.38
CA VAL A 118 -8.22 15.19 1.96
C VAL A 118 -9.39 15.10 2.93
N ILE A 119 -9.81 13.89 3.33
CA ILE A 119 -10.88 13.69 4.30
C ILE A 119 -10.50 14.27 5.67
N TRP A 120 -9.25 14.12 6.08
CA TRP A 120 -8.77 14.67 7.35
C TRP A 120 -8.76 16.19 7.36
N GLY A 121 -8.27 16.82 6.29
CA GLY A 121 -8.19 18.28 6.22
C GLY A 121 -9.54 18.96 5.95
N TYR A 122 -10.42 18.30 5.20
CA TYR A 122 -11.65 18.92 4.68
C TYR A 122 -12.92 18.15 5.00
N GLY A 123 -12.90 17.16 5.88
CA GLY A 123 -14.03 16.27 6.16
C GLY A 123 -15.34 17.00 6.43
N ASP A 124 -15.30 18.04 7.26
CA ASP A 124 -16.50 18.80 7.63
C ASP A 124 -17.05 19.61 6.45
N LYS A 125 -16.16 20.15 5.61
CA LYS A 125 -16.53 20.88 4.39
C LYS A 125 -17.09 19.94 3.32
N LEU A 126 -16.51 18.75 3.18
CA LEU A 126 -17.01 17.72 2.27
C LEU A 126 -18.41 17.27 2.70
N LEU A 127 -18.64 17.08 4.00
CA LEU A 127 -19.98 16.76 4.52
C LEU A 127 -20.99 17.87 4.19
N GLN A 128 -20.64 19.13 4.42
CA GLN A 128 -21.50 20.28 4.08
C GLN A 128 -21.77 20.40 2.57
N LEU A 129 -20.76 20.11 1.74
CA LEU A 129 -20.87 20.23 0.28
C LEU A 129 -21.73 19.12 -0.33
N PHE A 130 -21.54 17.86 0.09
CA PHE A 130 -22.25 16.72 -0.46
C PHE A 130 -23.62 16.50 0.19
N PHE A 131 -23.80 16.97 1.42
CA PHE A 131 -25.04 16.87 2.17
C PHE A 131 -25.41 18.23 2.77
N PRO A 132 -25.79 19.21 1.94
CA PRO A 132 -26.30 20.47 2.44
C PRO A 132 -27.58 20.21 3.25
N SER A 133 -27.55 20.57 4.53
CA SER A 133 -28.67 20.53 5.46
C SER A 133 -29.67 21.64 5.18
#